data_AF-A0A6B2G931-F1
#
_entry.id   AF-A0A6B2G931-F1
#
_cell.length_a   1.000
_cell.length_b   1.000
_cell.length_c   1.000
_cell.angle_alpha   90.00
_cell.angle_beta   90.00
_cell.angle_gamma   90.00
#
_symmetry.space_group_name_H-M   'P 1'
#
loop_
_entity.id
_entity.type
_entity.pdbx_description
1 polymer ?
#
loop_
_entity_poly.entity_id
_entity_poly.type
_entity_poly.pdbx_seq_one_letter_code
_entity_poly.pdbx_strand_id
1 'polypeptide(L)'
;LVRFSSDFDGLNHEELCQWLASNGFESIGSDLPININSGYDFRTMSDNDWSKKLGISHGIERKKLRSTIEKALNEKKNISENLSNEWVTQWLEDIGLNQYKYEFLRRKINGMMLNSLTFKEVRLLGIYNPLHQCSLKRSIQLFRQQEYHPCFLKSHANINNRRNVAFWTVADVASWLKAIKMPQKNQICQK
;
A
#
# COMPACT_ATOMS: atom_id res chain seq x y z
N LEU A 1 2.71 -2.82 -20.88
CA LEU A 1 3.22 -3.08 -19.52
C LEU A 1 2.14 -3.87 -18.78
N VAL A 2 2.32 -5.19 -18.69
CA VAL A 2 1.42 -6.05 -17.91
C VAL A 2 1.57 -5.62 -16.45
N ARG A 3 0.48 -5.16 -15.84
CA ARG A 3 0.45 -4.83 -14.41
C ARG A 3 0.16 -6.14 -13.68
N PHE A 4 1.20 -6.73 -13.10
CA PHE A 4 1.02 -7.83 -12.14
C PHE A 4 0.34 -7.31 -10.88
N SER A 5 -0.33 -8.21 -10.14
CA SER A 5 -0.64 -7.97 -8.73
C SER A 5 0.60 -7.40 -8.06
N SER A 6 0.42 -6.32 -7.32
CA SER A 6 1.49 -5.44 -6.85
C SER A 6 2.29 -6.01 -5.67
N ASP A 7 1.98 -7.26 -5.29
CA ASP A 7 2.70 -8.08 -4.33
C ASP A 7 3.08 -9.43 -4.93
N PHE A 8 4.37 -9.75 -4.96
CA PHE A 8 4.85 -11.05 -5.44
C PHE A 8 4.21 -12.22 -4.67
N ASP A 9 4.06 -12.09 -3.35
CA ASP A 9 3.46 -13.13 -2.51
C ASP A 9 1.96 -13.35 -2.82
N GLY A 10 1.30 -12.31 -3.33
CA GLY A 10 -0.12 -12.32 -3.68
C GLY A 10 -0.41 -12.75 -5.12
N LEU A 11 0.60 -13.04 -5.94
CA LEU A 11 0.40 -13.55 -7.29
C LEU A 11 -0.29 -14.91 -7.21
N ASN A 12 -1.42 -15.05 -7.89
CA ASN A 12 -2.05 -16.35 -8.10
C ASN A 12 -1.25 -17.18 -9.13
N HIS A 13 -1.60 -18.46 -9.31
CA HIS A 13 -0.89 -19.36 -10.23
C HIS A 13 -0.70 -18.78 -11.65
N GLU A 14 -1.75 -18.21 -12.25
CA GLU A 14 -1.69 -17.65 -13.60
C GLU A 14 -0.82 -16.38 -13.67
N GLU A 15 -0.98 -15.49 -12.69
CA GLU A 15 -0.17 -14.27 -12.57
C GLU A 15 1.30 -14.59 -12.33
N LEU A 16 1.59 -15.63 -11.55
CA LEU A 16 2.94 -16.12 -11.29
C LEU A 16 3.59 -16.65 -12.58
N CYS A 17 2.87 -17.44 -13.37
CA CYS A 17 3.35 -17.92 -14.67
C CYS A 17 3.67 -16.76 -15.63
N GLN A 18 2.77 -15.77 -15.72
CA GLN A 18 2.99 -14.58 -16.55
C GLN A 18 4.16 -13.72 -16.05
N TRP A 19 4.32 -13.60 -14.72
CA TRP A 19 5.43 -12.88 -14.10
C TRP A 19 6.77 -13.55 -14.40
N LEU A 20 6.84 -14.89 -14.30
CA LEU A 20 8.03 -15.67 -14.64
C LEU A 20 8.42 -15.47 -16.10
N ALA A 21 7.46 -15.59 -17.03
CA ALA A 21 7.70 -15.36 -18.45
C ALA A 21 8.23 -13.94 -18.71
N SER A 22 7.62 -12.93 -18.12
CA SER A 22 8.02 -11.52 -18.31
C SER A 22 9.39 -11.17 -17.73
N ASN A 23 9.90 -11.98 -16.80
CA ASN A 23 11.23 -11.84 -16.21
C ASN A 23 12.28 -12.77 -16.85
N GLY A 24 11.95 -13.39 -17.99
CA GLY A 24 12.87 -14.25 -18.76
C GLY A 24 12.98 -15.68 -18.26
N PHE A 25 11.95 -16.18 -17.57
CA PHE A 25 11.80 -17.56 -17.10
C PHE A 25 10.60 -18.25 -17.77
N GLU A 26 10.47 -18.10 -19.10
CA GLU A 26 9.33 -18.56 -19.90
C GLU A 26 9.08 -20.07 -19.78
N SER A 27 10.15 -20.88 -19.81
CA SER A 27 10.06 -22.34 -19.64
C SER A 27 9.55 -22.75 -18.26
N ILE A 28 9.91 -22.00 -17.22
CA ILE A 28 9.42 -22.26 -15.86
C ILE A 28 7.96 -21.79 -15.74
N GLY A 29 7.61 -20.69 -16.39
CA GLY A 29 6.24 -20.17 -16.42
C GLY A 29 5.27 -21.08 -17.18
N SER A 30 5.72 -21.77 -18.23
CA SER A 30 4.87 -22.73 -18.98
C SER A 30 4.65 -24.04 -18.23
N ASP A 31 5.67 -24.50 -17.52
CA ASP A 31 5.71 -25.84 -16.91
C ASP A 31 5.46 -25.81 -15.40
N LEU A 32 4.98 -24.68 -14.87
CA LEU A 32 4.78 -24.50 -13.44
C LEU A 32 3.70 -25.48 -12.94
N PRO A 33 4.01 -26.34 -11.96
CA PRO A 33 3.04 -27.25 -11.38
C PRO A 33 1.84 -26.52 -10.77
N ILE A 34 0.62 -27.00 -11.07
CA ILE A 34 -0.65 -26.42 -10.59
C ILE A 34 -0.75 -26.41 -9.05
N ASN A 35 0.03 -27.24 -8.35
CA ASN A 35 0.06 -27.26 -6.89
C ASN A 35 0.75 -26.04 -6.26
N ILE A 36 1.43 -25.21 -7.06
CA ILE A 36 2.00 -23.92 -6.64
C ILE A 36 0.92 -22.87 -6.88
N ASN A 37 0.15 -22.58 -5.83
CA ASN A 37 -1.05 -21.74 -5.94
C ASN A 37 -0.73 -20.25 -5.82
N SER A 38 0.41 -19.89 -5.24
CA SER A 38 0.80 -18.51 -4.99
C SER A 38 2.30 -18.24 -5.16
N GLY A 39 2.65 -16.97 -5.35
CA GLY A 39 4.06 -16.54 -5.30
C GLY A 39 4.71 -16.78 -3.93
N TYR A 40 3.93 -16.77 -2.83
CA TYR A 40 4.42 -17.17 -1.51
C TYR A 40 4.86 -18.64 -1.47
N ASP A 41 4.03 -19.55 -2.02
CA ASP A 41 4.36 -20.97 -2.12
C ASP A 41 5.64 -21.16 -2.95
N PHE A 42 5.75 -20.42 -4.06
CA PHE A 42 6.90 -20.50 -4.95
C PHE A 42 8.22 -20.03 -4.30
N ARG A 43 8.22 -18.92 -3.55
CA ARG A 43 9.46 -18.40 -2.93
C ARG A 43 9.94 -19.22 -1.73
N THR A 44 9.02 -19.87 -1.03
CA THR A 44 9.34 -20.67 0.17
C THR A 44 9.91 -22.04 -0.16
N MET A 45 9.79 -22.49 -1.42
CA MET A 45 10.43 -23.71 -1.91
C MET A 45 11.95 -23.67 -1.70
N SER A 46 12.53 -24.82 -1.40
CA SER A 46 13.99 -24.98 -1.31
C SER A 46 14.63 -25.13 -2.70
N ASP A 47 15.95 -24.95 -2.77
CA ASP A 47 16.71 -25.20 -4.02
C ASP A 47 16.57 -26.66 -4.51
N ASN A 48 16.37 -27.60 -3.59
CA ASN A 48 16.08 -29.00 -3.91
C ASN A 48 14.68 -29.16 -4.52
N ASP A 49 13.69 -28.43 -4.02
CA ASP A 49 12.35 -28.42 -4.60
C ASP A 49 12.37 -27.83 -6.00
N TRP A 50 13.08 -26.73 -6.22
CA TRP A 50 13.26 -26.14 -7.55
C TRP A 50 13.98 -27.08 -8.52
N SER A 51 15.01 -27.79 -8.06
CA SER A 51 15.69 -28.77 -8.91
C SER A 51 14.81 -29.98 -9.26
N LYS A 52 14.07 -30.52 -8.29
CA LYS A 52 13.31 -31.77 -8.48
C LYS A 52 11.92 -31.56 -9.08
N LYS A 53 11.23 -30.49 -8.70
CA LYS A 53 9.83 -30.23 -9.08
C LYS A 53 9.70 -29.30 -10.29
N LEU A 54 10.69 -28.43 -10.51
CA LEU A 54 10.66 -27.43 -11.59
C LEU A 54 11.75 -27.66 -12.64
N GLY A 55 12.58 -28.70 -12.50
CA GLY A 55 13.67 -29.00 -13.44
C GLY A 55 14.81 -27.98 -13.46
N ILE A 56 14.85 -27.03 -12.51
CA ILE A 56 15.88 -25.97 -12.45
C ILE A 56 17.16 -26.55 -11.84
N SER A 57 17.89 -27.33 -12.64
CA SER A 57 19.06 -28.09 -12.21
C SER A 57 20.33 -27.21 -12.09
N HIS A 58 20.43 -26.13 -12.87
CA HIS A 58 21.59 -25.25 -12.85
C HIS A 58 21.58 -24.29 -11.65
N GLY A 59 22.66 -24.30 -10.87
CA GLY A 59 22.80 -23.43 -9.69
C GLY A 59 22.80 -21.93 -10.01
N ILE A 60 23.22 -21.54 -11.22
CA ILE A 60 23.20 -20.14 -11.67
C ILE A 60 21.76 -19.67 -11.92
N GLU A 61 20.92 -20.50 -12.55
CA GLU A 61 19.52 -20.19 -12.81
C GLU A 61 18.74 -20.02 -11.51
N ARG A 62 18.97 -20.91 -10.53
CA ARG A 62 18.39 -20.78 -9.19
C ARG A 62 18.80 -19.46 -8.51
N LYS A 63 20.08 -19.09 -8.58
CA LYS A 63 20.55 -17.80 -8.04
C LYS A 63 19.93 -16.60 -8.74
N LYS A 64 19.84 -16.63 -10.07
CA LYS A 64 19.19 -15.58 -10.86
C LYS A 64 17.72 -15.43 -10.44
N LEU A 65 17.00 -16.54 -10.32
CA LEU A 65 15.61 -16.56 -9.92
C LEU A 65 15.41 -16.02 -8.49
N ARG A 66 16.23 -16.47 -7.52
CA ARG A 66 16.23 -15.91 -6.15
C ARG A 66 16.41 -14.39 -6.16
N SER A 67 17.41 -13.91 -6.89
CA SER A 67 17.71 -12.49 -6.95
C SER A 67 16.56 -11.68 -7.58
N THR A 68 15.92 -12.19 -8.63
CA THR A 68 14.75 -11.52 -9.24
C THR A 68 13.56 -11.48 -8.27
N ILE A 69 13.29 -12.56 -7.54
CA ILE A 69 12.23 -12.60 -6.51
C ILE A 69 12.54 -11.59 -5.40
N GLU A 70 13.78 -11.59 -4.87
CA GLU A 70 14.21 -10.63 -3.85
C GLU A 70 14.07 -9.19 -4.33
N LYS A 71 14.41 -8.92 -5.60
CA LYS A 71 14.23 -7.60 -6.19
C LYS A 71 12.76 -7.20 -6.23
N ALA A 72 11.86 -8.07 -6.66
CA ALA A 72 10.42 -7.78 -6.67
C ALA A 72 9.86 -7.56 -5.25
N LEU A 73 10.31 -8.34 -4.27
CA LEU A 73 9.95 -8.14 -2.86
C LEU A 73 10.49 -6.81 -2.31
N ASN A 74 11.69 -6.40 -2.73
CA ASN A 74 12.33 -5.17 -2.27
C ASN A 74 11.82 -3.91 -2.99
N GLU A 75 11.40 -4.02 -4.25
CA GLU A 75 10.73 -2.94 -4.99
C GLU A 75 9.46 -2.49 -4.25
N LYS A 76 8.71 -3.41 -3.63
CA LYS A 76 7.57 -3.11 -2.73
C LYS A 76 8.01 -2.34 -1.47
N LYS A 77 9.15 -2.72 -0.88
CA LYS A 77 9.72 -2.06 0.30
C LYS A 77 10.08 -0.60 -0.02
N ASN A 78 10.65 -0.35 -1.20
CA ASN A 78 11.09 0.97 -1.66
C ASN A 78 9.96 2.01 -1.81
N ILE A 79 8.73 1.61 -2.18
CA ILE A 79 7.62 2.57 -2.34
C ILE A 79 7.25 3.21 -0.99
N SER A 80 7.20 2.39 0.08
CA SER A 80 6.94 2.88 1.43
C SER A 80 8.10 3.67 2.03
N GLU A 81 9.34 3.33 1.64
CA GLU A 81 10.57 4.01 2.07
C GLU A 81 10.77 5.38 1.39
N ASN A 82 10.21 5.58 0.20
CA ASN A 82 10.31 6.83 -0.57
C ASN A 82 9.31 7.92 -0.16
N LEU A 83 8.41 7.64 0.76
CA LEU A 83 7.43 8.62 1.23
C LEU A 83 8.08 9.56 2.25
N SER A 84 8.47 10.74 1.77
CA SER A 84 9.16 11.74 2.56
C SER A 84 8.29 12.26 3.71
N ASN A 85 8.94 12.89 4.68
CA ASN A 85 8.23 13.52 5.80
C ASN A 85 7.29 14.64 5.31
N GLU A 86 7.65 15.32 4.22
CA GLU A 86 6.85 16.37 3.59
C GLU A 86 5.57 15.78 2.99
N TRP A 87 5.67 14.63 2.31
CA TRP A 87 4.49 13.92 1.83
C TRP A 87 3.56 13.53 2.99
N VAL A 88 4.10 13.03 4.10
CA VAL A 88 3.31 12.68 5.30
C VAL A 88 2.58 13.90 5.85
N THR A 89 3.20 15.08 5.86
CA THR A 89 2.51 16.31 6.29
C THR A 89 1.38 16.70 5.33
N GLN A 90 1.55 16.54 4.02
CA GLN A 90 0.48 16.80 3.06
C GLN A 90 -0.68 15.82 3.25
N TRP A 91 -0.36 14.54 3.44
CA TRP A 91 -1.34 13.49 3.73
C TRP A 91 -2.16 13.76 5.00
N LEU A 92 -1.55 14.34 6.04
CA LEU A 92 -2.29 14.78 7.23
C LEU A 92 -3.38 15.81 6.91
N GLU A 93 -3.19 16.70 5.93
CA GLU A 93 -4.25 17.63 5.50
C GLU A 93 -5.37 16.89 4.78
N ASP A 94 -5.00 15.96 3.89
CA ASP A 94 -5.94 15.19 3.10
C ASP A 94 -6.91 14.41 4.01
N ILE A 95 -6.46 13.97 5.19
CA ILE A 95 -7.28 13.23 6.18
C ILE A 95 -7.86 14.12 7.31
N GLY A 96 -7.65 15.45 7.27
CA GLY A 96 -8.21 16.38 8.24
C GLY A 96 -7.51 16.46 9.60
N LEU A 97 -6.23 16.09 9.65
CA LEU A 97 -5.39 16.04 10.86
C LEU A 97 -4.25 17.06 10.80
N ASN A 98 -4.47 18.19 10.13
CA ASN A 98 -3.48 19.25 9.90
C ASN A 98 -2.91 19.87 11.19
N GLN A 99 -3.66 19.84 12.29
CA GLN A 99 -3.21 20.30 13.61
C GLN A 99 -2.02 19.49 14.18
N TYR A 100 -1.78 18.28 13.68
CA TYR A 100 -0.68 17.41 14.15
C TYR A 100 0.59 17.52 13.30
N LYS A 101 0.57 18.30 12.22
CA LYS A 101 1.70 18.45 11.27
C LYS A 101 3.02 18.77 11.94
N TYR A 102 3.01 19.73 12.86
CA TYR A 102 4.22 20.19 13.53
C TYR A 102 4.92 19.06 14.27
N GLU A 103 4.16 18.24 15.01
CA GLU A 103 4.70 17.10 15.75
C GLU A 103 5.25 16.00 14.83
N PHE A 104 4.56 15.71 13.73
CA PHE A 104 5.03 14.73 12.73
C PHE A 104 6.30 15.19 12.04
N LEU A 105 6.37 16.47 11.66
CA LEU A 105 7.56 17.06 11.03
C LEU A 105 8.74 17.10 12.01
N ARG A 106 8.52 17.55 13.25
CA ARG A 106 9.55 17.62 14.29
C ARG A 106 10.16 16.25 14.59
N ARG A 107 9.35 15.19 14.54
CA ARG A 107 9.79 13.80 14.77
C ARG A 107 10.19 13.07 13.49
N LYS A 108 10.20 13.76 12.35
CA LYS A 108 10.58 13.22 11.04
C LYS A 108 9.83 11.94 10.68
N ILE A 109 8.54 11.87 11.00
CA ILE A 109 7.70 10.72 10.67
C ILE A 109 7.59 10.63 9.14
N ASN A 110 8.11 9.54 8.57
CA ASN A 110 8.04 9.21 7.14
C ASN A 110 7.03 8.07 6.89
N GLY A 111 6.81 7.69 5.64
CA GLY A 111 5.82 6.65 5.30
C GLY A 111 6.13 5.27 5.88
N MET A 112 7.42 4.92 6.03
CA MET A 112 7.83 3.69 6.70
C MET A 112 7.43 3.69 8.19
N MET A 113 7.68 4.79 8.90
CA MET A 113 7.32 4.93 10.31
C MET A 113 5.81 4.88 10.55
N LEU A 114 4.99 5.38 9.62
CA LEU A 114 3.52 5.29 9.72
C LEU A 114 3.06 3.83 9.90
N ASN A 115 3.76 2.86 9.30
CA ASN A 115 3.37 1.46 9.38
C ASN A 115 3.64 0.85 10.77
N SER A 116 4.66 1.34 11.48
CA SER A 116 5.08 0.83 12.79
C SER A 116 4.53 1.62 13.97
N LEU A 117 3.75 2.69 13.74
CA LEU A 117 3.18 3.51 14.82
C LEU A 117 2.28 2.67 15.74
N THR A 118 2.72 2.54 16.98
CA THR A 118 1.96 1.97 18.08
C THR A 118 0.98 2.98 18.67
N PHE A 119 0.00 2.50 19.43
CA PHE A 119 -0.94 3.36 20.15
C PHE A 119 -0.24 4.37 21.09
N LYS A 120 0.84 3.93 21.74
CA LYS A 120 1.64 4.78 22.63
C LYS A 120 2.31 5.91 21.86
N GLU A 121 2.88 5.63 20.69
CA GLU A 121 3.55 6.64 19.86
C GLU A 121 2.56 7.64 19.27
N VAL A 122 1.36 7.19 18.88
CA VAL A 122 0.26 8.08 18.46
C VAL A 122 -0.12 9.08 19.56
N ARG A 123 -0.16 8.65 20.82
CA ARG A 123 -0.37 9.57 21.95
C ARG A 123 0.80 10.52 22.16
N LEU A 124 2.04 10.03 22.01
CA LEU A 124 3.22 10.89 22.08
C LEU A 124 3.22 11.97 20.98
N LEU A 125 2.60 11.71 19.83
CA LEU A 125 2.38 12.70 18.75
C LEU A 125 1.28 13.72 19.07
N GLY A 126 0.70 13.69 20.28
CA GLY A 126 -0.34 14.61 20.73
C GLY A 126 -1.76 14.22 20.33
N ILE A 127 -1.94 13.05 19.72
CA ILE A 127 -3.26 12.58 19.24
C ILE A 127 -3.96 11.82 20.36
N TYR A 128 -4.65 12.54 21.24
CA TYR A 128 -5.43 11.95 22.34
C TYR A 128 -6.89 11.68 22.01
N ASN A 129 -7.47 12.45 21.06
CA ASN A 129 -8.87 12.33 20.68
C ASN A 129 -9.11 10.96 20.00
N PRO A 130 -10.02 10.11 20.54
CA PRO A 130 -10.32 8.79 19.96
C PRO A 130 -10.77 8.85 18.49
N LEU A 131 -11.50 9.89 18.08
CA LEU A 131 -11.93 10.05 16.69
C LEU A 131 -10.75 10.35 15.76
N HIS A 132 -9.79 11.16 16.21
CA HIS A 132 -8.57 11.41 15.43
C HIS A 132 -7.70 10.17 15.33
N GLN A 133 -7.62 9.37 16.41
CA GLN A 133 -6.93 8.08 16.40
C GLN A 133 -7.59 7.09 15.42
N CYS A 134 -8.92 7.02 15.41
CA CYS A 134 -9.68 6.21 14.46
C CYS A 134 -9.46 6.66 13.02
N SER A 135 -9.51 7.97 12.75
CA SER A 135 -9.23 8.55 11.42
C SER A 135 -7.83 8.16 10.94
N LEU A 136 -6.80 8.40 11.76
CA LEU A 136 -5.41 8.05 11.44
C LEU A 136 -5.26 6.55 11.17
N LYS A 137 -5.78 5.70 12.06
CA LYS A 137 -5.71 4.23 11.93
C LYS A 137 -6.38 3.77 10.64
N ARG A 138 -7.55 4.31 10.31
CA ARG A 138 -8.27 3.95 9.09
C ARG A 138 -7.50 4.39 7.83
N SER A 139 -6.94 5.60 7.83
CA SER A 139 -6.14 6.08 6.71
C SER A 139 -4.86 5.26 6.49
N ILE A 140 -4.18 4.82 7.56
CA ILE A 140 -3.03 3.91 7.46
C ILE A 140 -3.46 2.54 6.90
N GLN A 141 -4.63 2.02 7.31
CA GLN A 141 -5.17 0.78 6.72
C GLN A 141 -5.41 0.90 5.23
N LEU A 142 -6.04 1.99 4.78
CA LEU A 142 -6.28 2.26 3.36
C LEU A 142 -4.96 2.40 2.60
N PHE A 143 -3.96 3.03 3.22
CA PHE A 143 -2.64 3.17 2.65
C PHE A 143 -1.95 1.82 2.40
N ARG A 144 -2.09 0.88 3.34
CA ARG A 144 -1.64 -0.51 3.18
C ARG A 144 -2.38 -1.23 2.06
N GLN A 145 -3.69 -1.03 1.95
CA GLN A 145 -4.52 -1.63 0.89
C GLN A 145 -4.23 -1.08 -0.52
N GLN A 146 -3.56 0.08 -0.61
CA GLN A 146 -3.15 0.71 -1.86
C GLN A 146 -1.62 0.65 -2.05
N GLU A 147 -0.97 -0.23 -1.28
CA GLU A 147 0.46 -0.52 -1.35
C GLU A 147 1.32 0.75 -1.36
N TYR A 148 0.97 1.68 -0.49
CA TYR A 148 1.73 2.90 -0.26
C TYR A 148 1.82 3.82 -1.48
N HIS A 149 0.92 3.66 -2.46
CA HIS A 149 0.90 4.51 -3.63
C HIS A 149 0.68 5.99 -3.20
N PRO A 150 1.60 6.92 -3.51
CA PRO A 150 1.59 8.28 -2.97
C PRO A 150 0.37 9.10 -3.39
N CYS A 151 -0.31 8.69 -4.47
CA CYS A 151 -1.53 9.34 -4.96
C CYS A 151 -2.81 8.57 -4.59
N PHE A 152 -2.80 7.65 -3.61
CA PHE A 152 -3.95 6.77 -3.36
C PHE A 152 -5.27 7.51 -3.07
N LEU A 153 -5.21 8.65 -2.37
CA LEU A 153 -6.39 9.49 -2.10
C LEU A 153 -6.78 10.33 -3.35
N LYS A 154 -5.81 10.87 -4.08
CA LYS A 154 -6.05 11.78 -5.22
C LYS A 154 -6.47 11.06 -6.50
N SER A 155 -6.01 9.83 -6.71
CA SER A 155 -6.26 9.05 -7.94
C SER A 155 -7.67 8.48 -8.02
N HIS A 156 -8.41 8.43 -6.91
CA HIS A 156 -9.73 7.78 -6.83
C HIS A 156 -10.88 8.76 -6.53
N ALA A 157 -10.56 10.04 -6.31
CA ALA A 157 -11.52 11.11 -6.09
C ALA A 157 -12.26 11.47 -7.39
N ASN A 158 -13.22 10.63 -7.78
CA ASN A 158 -14.24 11.02 -8.73
C ASN A 158 -15.52 11.29 -7.92
N ILE A 159 -15.85 12.57 -7.74
CA ILE A 159 -17.03 13.02 -6.97
C ILE A 159 -18.33 12.42 -7.54
N ASN A 160 -18.34 12.03 -8.83
CA ASN A 160 -19.49 11.38 -9.48
C ASN A 160 -19.55 9.87 -9.23
N ASN A 161 -18.46 9.23 -8.79
CA ASN A 161 -18.39 7.80 -8.54
C ASN A 161 -18.43 7.51 -7.03
N ARG A 162 -19.65 7.31 -6.50
CA ARG A 162 -19.91 6.99 -5.08
C ARG A 162 -19.28 5.68 -4.58
N ARG A 163 -18.67 4.86 -5.46
CA ARG A 163 -17.99 3.62 -5.06
C ARG A 163 -16.64 3.85 -4.38
N ASN A 164 -16.06 5.05 -4.50
CA ASN A 164 -14.72 5.37 -4.01
C ASN A 164 -14.68 6.33 -2.80
N VAL A 165 -15.79 6.45 -2.05
CA VAL A 165 -15.89 7.36 -0.89
C VAL A 165 -14.81 7.10 0.17
N ALA A 166 -14.32 5.84 0.26
CA ALA A 166 -13.23 5.49 1.17
C ALA A 166 -11.92 6.23 0.89
N PHE A 167 -11.72 6.77 -0.31
CA PHE A 167 -10.51 7.51 -0.72
C PHE A 167 -10.69 9.03 -0.70
N TRP A 168 -11.86 9.51 -0.28
CA TRP A 168 -12.13 10.94 -0.25
C TRP A 168 -11.26 11.64 0.78
N THR A 169 -10.65 12.73 0.34
CA THR A 169 -10.02 13.69 1.21
C THR A 169 -11.07 14.54 1.92
N VAL A 170 -10.66 15.29 2.95
CA VAL A 170 -11.53 16.31 3.56
C VAL A 170 -12.01 17.34 2.54
N ALA A 171 -11.20 17.68 1.54
CA ALA A 171 -11.60 18.58 0.47
C ALA A 171 -12.71 17.98 -0.42
N ASP A 172 -12.65 16.68 -0.70
CA ASP A 172 -13.68 15.96 -1.46
C ASP A 172 -15.00 15.89 -0.68
N VAL A 173 -14.93 15.56 0.62
CA VAL A 173 -16.08 15.56 1.52
C VAL A 173 -16.72 16.95 1.58
N ALA A 174 -15.90 18.01 1.72
CA ALA A 174 -16.39 19.39 1.74
C ALA A 174 -17.06 19.78 0.42
N SER A 175 -16.50 19.37 -0.72
CA SER A 175 -17.07 19.63 -2.05
C SER A 175 -18.39 18.87 -2.23
N TRP A 176 -18.45 17.62 -1.78
CA TRP A 176 -19.68 16.84 -1.79
C TRP A 176 -20.77 17.44 -0.90
N LEU A 177 -20.44 17.87 0.33
CA LEU A 177 -21.38 18.54 1.24
C LEU A 177 -21.98 19.80 0.62
N LYS A 178 -21.17 20.60 -0.09
CA LYS A 178 -21.64 21.76 -0.86
C LYS A 178 -22.58 21.35 -1.98
N ALA A 179 -22.23 20.30 -2.74
CA ALA A 179 -23.03 19.80 -3.85
C ALA A 179 -24.42 19.29 -3.42
N ILE A 180 -24.52 18.64 -2.25
CA ILE A 180 -25.80 18.19 -1.69
C ILE A 180 -26.58 19.29 -0.95
N LYS A 181 -26.11 20.54 -0.97
CA LYS A 181 -26.71 21.71 -0.30
C LYS A 181 -26.99 21.50 1.19
N MET A 182 -26.13 20.77 1.91
CA MET A 182 -26.20 20.73 3.37
C MET A 182 -25.90 22.14 3.91
N PRO A 183 -26.82 22.80 4.63
CA PRO A 183 -26.50 24.08 5.25
C PRO A 183 -25.41 23.87 6.31
N GLN A 184 -24.37 24.71 6.27
CA GLN A 184 -23.35 24.72 7.32
C GLN A 184 -24.05 24.91 8.67
N LYS A 185 -23.75 24.05 9.65
CA LYS A 185 -24.22 24.19 11.04
C LYS A 185 -23.52 25.39 11.72
N ASN A 186 -23.73 26.60 11.22
CA ASN A 186 -23.19 27.84 11.77
C ASN A 186 -24.29 28.86 12.12
N GLN A 187 -25.46 28.40 12.58
CA GLN A 187 -26.51 29.28 13.14
C GLN A 187 -27.36 28.61 14.24
N ILE A 188 -26.76 27.89 15.20
CA ILE A 188 -27.51 27.39 16.39
C ILE A 188 -26.99 27.96 17.72
N CYS A 189 -25.91 28.75 17.73
CA CYS A 189 -25.44 29.45 18.94
C CYS A 189 -25.71 30.97 18.92
N GLN A 190 -26.89 31.38 18.46
CA GLN A 190 -27.42 32.73 18.68
C GLN A 190 -28.94 32.67 18.85
N LYS A 191 -29.42 32.12 19.96
CA LYS A 191 -30.67 32.49 20.61
C LYS A 191 -30.52 32.28 22.11
#